data_AF-A0A0A8WZ81-F1
#
_entry.id   AF-A0A0A8WZ81-F1
#
_cell.length_a   1.000
_cell.length_b   1.000
_cell.length_c   1.000
_cell.angle_alpha   90.00
_cell.angle_beta   90.00
_cell.angle_gamma   90.00
#
_symmetry.space_group_name_H-M   'P 1'
#
loop_
_entity.id
_entity.type
_entity.pdbx_description
1 polymer ?
#
loop_
_entity_poly.entity_id
_entity_poly.type
_entity_poly.pdbx_seq_one_letter_code
_entity_poly.pdbx_strand_id
1 'polypeptide(L)'
;METKMQTSQNIKIERTPESDLKKVLNIIGVFIFAGLALTSVTNPMPAKYLKEYFLFIGGSAIIYYFLLNIYFIGGTWRKVFYASLIALGIGSLSMGIYLFNHSTH
;
A
#
# COMPACT_ATOMS: atom_id res chain seq x y z
N MET A 1 -25.31 -37.72 37.61
CA MET A 1 -25.24 -36.24 37.61
C MET A 1 -24.41 -35.82 36.43
N GLU A 2 -25.03 -35.05 35.53
CA GLU A 2 -24.38 -34.44 34.38
C GLU A 2 -23.39 -33.36 34.84
N THR A 3 -22.18 -33.37 34.31
CA THR A 3 -21.36 -32.15 34.26
C THR A 3 -21.00 -31.90 32.81
N LYS A 4 -21.67 -30.89 32.27
CA LYS A 4 -21.63 -30.48 30.88
C LYS A 4 -20.24 -29.98 30.51
N MET A 5 -19.77 -30.52 29.40
CA MET A 5 -18.85 -29.95 28.42
C MET A 5 -18.57 -28.46 28.60
N GLN A 6 -17.45 -28.12 29.25
CA GLN A 6 -16.72 -26.91 28.91
C GLN A 6 -15.71 -27.28 27.83
N THR A 7 -16.20 -27.40 26.60
CA THR A 7 -15.38 -27.22 25.40
C THR A 7 -14.94 -25.77 25.44
N SER A 8 -13.83 -25.54 26.14
CA SER A 8 -13.06 -24.31 26.03
C SER A 8 -12.65 -24.25 24.57
N GLN A 9 -13.35 -23.41 23.80
CA GLN A 9 -13.03 -23.10 22.44
C GLN A 9 -11.69 -22.36 22.46
N ASN A 10 -10.59 -23.10 22.62
CA ASN A 10 -9.31 -22.71 22.10
C ASN A 10 -9.47 -22.77 20.59
N ILE A 11 -10.09 -21.72 20.03
CA ILE A 11 -9.96 -21.40 18.62
C ILE A 11 -8.48 -21.07 18.50
N LYS A 12 -7.67 -22.09 18.22
CA LYS A 12 -6.34 -21.92 17.68
C LYS A 12 -6.59 -21.28 16.32
N ILE A 13 -6.75 -19.95 16.32
CA ILE A 13 -6.76 -19.17 15.10
C ILE A 13 -5.41 -19.48 14.50
N GLU A 14 -5.40 -20.35 13.50
CA GLU A 14 -4.22 -20.68 12.71
C GLU A 14 -3.86 -19.41 11.93
N ARG A 15 -3.27 -18.45 12.63
CA ARG A 15 -2.77 -17.20 12.08
C ARG A 15 -1.54 -17.58 11.29
N THR A 16 -1.74 -17.82 10.00
CA THR A 16 -0.61 -17.90 9.08
C THR A 16 0.05 -16.51 9.06
N PRO A 17 1.38 -16.41 9.25
CA PRO A 17 2.07 -15.12 9.30
C PRO A 17 1.83 -14.27 8.04
N GLU A 18 1.53 -14.90 6.90
CA GLU A 18 1.15 -14.22 5.67
C GLU A 18 -0.17 -13.43 5.78
N SER A 19 -1.18 -13.98 6.48
CA SER A 19 -2.47 -13.31 6.67
C SER A 19 -2.38 -12.09 7.60
N ASP A 20 -1.55 -12.19 8.63
CA ASP A 20 -1.27 -11.07 9.54
C ASP A 20 -0.47 -9.98 8.81
N LEU A 21 0.54 -10.36 8.01
CA LEU A 21 1.34 -9.40 7.23
C LEU A 21 0.49 -8.67 6.19
N LYS A 22 -0.46 -9.36 5.55
CA LYS A 22 -1.44 -8.73 4.64
C LYS A 22 -2.26 -7.67 5.35
N LYS A 23 -2.77 -7.97 6.55
CA LYS A 23 -3.54 -7.00 7.37
C LYS A 23 -2.70 -5.80 7.76
N VAL A 24 -1.46 -6.03 8.22
CA VAL A 24 -0.54 -4.95 8.61
C VAL A 24 -0.24 -4.04 7.42
N LEU A 25 0.13 -4.58 6.26
CA LEU A 25 0.36 -3.76 5.07
C LEU A 25 -0.90 -3.00 4.66
N ASN A 26 -2.07 -3.63 4.70
CA ASN A 26 -3.33 -2.96 4.37
C ASN A 26 -3.60 -1.76 5.30
N ILE A 27 -3.36 -1.92 6.61
CA ILE A 27 -3.48 -0.83 7.60
C ILE A 27 -2.48 0.29 7.31
N ILE A 28 -1.23 -0.04 7.03
CA ILE A 28 -0.19 0.93 6.66
C ILE A 28 -0.61 1.71 5.41
N GLY A 29 -1.12 1.02 4.38
CA GLY A 29 -1.66 1.64 3.18
C GLY A 29 -2.76 2.65 3.49
N VAL A 30 -3.75 2.25 4.30
CA VAL A 30 -4.84 3.15 4.73
C VAL A 30 -4.25 4.37 5.44
N PHE A 31 -3.29 4.18 6.34
CA PHE A 31 -2.68 5.27 7.09
C PHE A 31 -1.94 6.27 6.20
N ILE A 32 -1.17 5.77 5.22
CA ILE A 32 -0.44 6.59 4.25
C ILE A 32 -1.41 7.42 3.39
N PHE A 33 -2.40 6.76 2.77
CA PHE A 33 -3.33 7.45 1.88
C PHE A 33 -4.30 8.37 2.63
N ALA A 34 -4.71 8.02 3.85
CA ALA A 34 -5.48 8.89 4.72
C ALA A 34 -4.68 10.12 5.16
N GLY A 35 -3.39 9.94 5.51
CA GLY A 35 -2.50 11.06 5.85
C GLY A 35 -2.27 12.00 4.66
N LEU A 36 -2.12 11.45 3.46
CA LEU A 36 -2.03 12.24 2.22
C LEU A 36 -3.35 12.99 1.94
N ALA A 37 -4.49 12.32 2.08
CA ALA A 37 -5.79 12.99 1.95
C ALA A 37 -5.98 14.09 3.00
N LEU A 38 -5.56 13.87 4.25
CA LEU A 38 -5.62 14.87 5.31
C LEU A 38 -4.71 16.08 5.02
N THR A 39 -3.57 15.85 4.38
CA THR A 39 -2.65 16.91 3.94
C THR A 39 -3.33 17.91 3.02
N SER A 40 -4.28 17.47 2.18
CA SER A 40 -5.06 18.37 1.32
C SER A 40 -5.94 19.36 2.09
N VAL A 41 -6.33 19.02 3.33
CA VAL A 41 -7.16 19.85 4.20
C VAL A 41 -6.30 20.74 5.09
N THR A 42 -5.19 20.20 5.62
CA THR A 42 -4.30 20.96 6.51
C THR A 42 -3.41 21.94 5.76
N ASN A 43 -3.16 21.69 4.47
CA ASN A 43 -2.31 22.52 3.64
C ASN A 43 -3.11 22.99 2.41
N PRO A 44 -3.71 24.19 2.44
CA PRO A 44 -4.60 24.66 1.39
C PRO A 44 -3.82 24.86 0.09
N MET A 45 -3.93 23.89 -0.82
CA MET A 45 -3.41 24.00 -2.18
C MET A 45 -4.43 24.71 -3.09
N PRO A 46 -3.96 25.43 -4.13
CA PRO A 46 -4.87 26.01 -5.10
C PRO A 46 -5.74 24.92 -5.74
N ALA A 47 -7.03 25.20 -5.93
CA ALA A 47 -8.03 24.22 -6.38
C ALA A 47 -7.67 23.50 -7.68
N LYS A 48 -6.88 24.14 -8.55
CA LYS A 48 -6.34 23.54 -9.77
C LYS A 48 -5.45 22.32 -9.50
N TYR A 49 -4.58 22.42 -8.49
CA TYR A 49 -3.64 21.36 -8.12
C TYR A 49 -4.28 20.30 -7.23
N LEU A 50 -5.36 20.64 -6.49
CA LEU A 50 -6.10 19.65 -5.70
C LEU A 50 -6.63 18.51 -6.57
N LYS A 51 -7.17 18.80 -7.75
CA LYS A 51 -7.67 17.78 -8.67
C LYS A 51 -6.57 16.79 -9.09
N GLU A 52 -5.42 17.31 -9.47
CA GLU A 52 -4.25 16.52 -9.89
C GLU A 52 -3.70 15.70 -8.72
N TYR A 53 -3.65 16.30 -7.53
CA TYR A 53 -3.22 15.66 -6.29
C TYR A 53 -4.13 14.48 -5.90
N PHE A 54 -5.46 14.67 -5.92
CA PHE A 54 -6.41 13.59 -5.64
C PHE A 54 -6.37 12.49 -6.69
N LEU A 55 -6.18 12.82 -7.97
CA LEU A 55 -5.96 11.84 -9.03
C LEU A 55 -4.70 11.01 -8.78
N PHE A 56 -3.62 11.66 -8.34
CA PHE A 56 -2.36 11.00 -8.01
C PHE A 56 -2.50 10.08 -6.78
N ILE A 57 -3.11 10.56 -5.70
CA ILE A 57 -3.38 9.75 -4.50
C ILE A 57 -4.30 8.57 -4.82
N GLY A 58 -5.40 8.83 -5.53
CA GLY A 58 -6.36 7.79 -5.89
C GLY A 58 -5.74 6.73 -6.80
N GLY A 59 -5.00 7.15 -7.83
CA GLY A 59 -4.29 6.25 -8.73
C GLY A 59 -3.24 5.42 -8.01
N SER A 60 -2.41 6.04 -7.16
CA SER A 60 -1.40 5.33 -6.38
C SER A 60 -2.01 4.38 -5.34
N ALA A 61 -3.15 4.72 -4.73
CA ALA A 61 -3.88 3.83 -3.84
C ALA A 61 -4.40 2.57 -4.56
N ILE A 62 -4.99 2.73 -5.74
CA ILE A 62 -5.44 1.61 -6.57
C ILE A 62 -4.27 0.69 -6.89
N ILE A 63 -3.16 1.27 -7.38
CA ILE A 63 -1.95 0.50 -7.72
C ILE A 63 -1.42 -0.22 -6.49
N TYR A 64 -1.33 0.44 -5.34
CA TYR A 64 -0.85 -0.15 -4.09
C TYR A 64 -1.66 -1.38 -3.67
N TYR A 65 -2.99 -1.25 -3.54
CA TYR A 65 -3.83 -2.36 -3.10
C TYR A 65 -3.92 -3.48 -4.15
N PHE A 66 -3.81 -3.13 -5.42
CA PHE A 66 -3.73 -4.09 -6.52
C PHE A 66 -2.44 -4.92 -6.43
N LEU A 67 -1.28 -4.26 -6.31
CA LEU A 67 0.01 -4.92 -6.12
C LEU A 67 0.03 -5.77 -4.84
N LEU A 68 -0.55 -5.26 -3.75
CA LEU A 68 -0.65 -5.99 -2.50
C LEU A 68 -1.46 -7.27 -2.65
N ASN A 69 -2.62 -7.23 -3.32
CA ASN A 69 -3.40 -8.44 -3.57
C ASN A 69 -2.68 -9.43 -4.48
N ILE A 70 -2.00 -8.95 -5.53
CA ILE A 70 -1.18 -9.77 -6.43
C ILE A 70 -0.05 -10.47 -5.68
N TYR A 71 0.62 -9.76 -4.76
CA TYR A 71 1.72 -10.32 -3.98
C TYR A 71 1.28 -11.52 -3.12
N PHE A 72 0.09 -11.41 -2.50
CA PHE A 72 -0.48 -12.46 -1.65
C PHE A 72 -1.15 -13.60 -2.42
N ILE A 73 -1.47 -13.42 -3.71
CA ILE A 73 -1.99 -14.51 -4.56
C ILE A 73 -0.94 -15.62 -4.78
N GLY A 74 0.35 -15.30 -4.62
CA GLY A 74 1.47 -16.26 -4.67
C GLY A 74 1.89 -16.71 -6.07
N GLY A 75 2.98 -17.49 -6.15
CA GLY A 75 3.51 -18.04 -7.40
C GLY A 75 4.11 -17.00 -8.36
N THR A 76 3.76 -17.09 -9.64
CA THR A 76 4.25 -16.20 -10.73
C THR A 76 3.98 -14.72 -10.47
N TRP A 77 2.90 -14.41 -9.75
CA TRP A 77 2.48 -13.05 -9.44
C TRP A 77 3.44 -12.29 -8.51
N ARG A 78 4.20 -12.99 -7.65
CA ARG A 78 5.29 -12.35 -6.88
C ARG A 78 6.37 -11.79 -7.81
N LYS A 79 6.64 -12.43 -8.95
CA LYS A 79 7.60 -11.96 -9.94
C LYS A 79 7.13 -10.66 -10.61
N VAL A 80 5.83 -10.53 -10.88
CA VAL A 80 5.21 -9.30 -11.41
C VAL A 80 5.30 -8.16 -10.38
N PHE A 81 5.06 -8.46 -9.10
CA PHE A 81 5.23 -7.50 -8.01
C PHE A 81 6.67 -6.98 -7.93
N TYR A 82 7.68 -7.86 -7.93
CA TYR A 82 9.07 -7.42 -7.90
C TYR A 82 9.49 -6.68 -9.18
N ALA A 83 9.00 -7.10 -10.35
CA ALA A 83 9.27 -6.40 -11.60
C ALA A 83 8.70 -4.97 -11.60
N SER A 84 7.48 -4.79 -11.09
CA SER A 84 6.88 -3.45 -10.96
C SER A 84 7.62 -2.57 -9.95
N LEU A 85 8.10 -3.12 -8.83
CA LEU A 85 8.97 -2.40 -7.89
C LEU A 85 10.27 -1.93 -8.54
N ILE A 86 10.92 -2.80 -9.33
CA ILE A 86 12.14 -2.45 -10.06
C ILE A 86 11.85 -1.35 -11.09
N ALA A 87 10.77 -1.47 -11.85
CA ALA A 87 10.37 -0.47 -12.83
C ALA A 87 10.09 0.90 -12.17
N LEU A 88 9.37 0.92 -11.05
CA LEU A 88 9.12 2.15 -10.27
C LEU A 88 10.42 2.72 -9.69
N GLY A 89 11.32 1.88 -9.19
CA GLY A 89 12.62 2.29 -8.66
C GLY A 89 13.51 2.92 -9.73
N ILE A 90 13.60 2.30 -10.90
CA ILE A 90 14.37 2.82 -12.05
C ILE A 90 13.74 4.12 -12.56
N GLY A 91 12.42 4.19 -12.65
CA GLY A 91 11.71 5.41 -13.04
C GLY A 91 11.98 6.56 -12.08
N SER A 92 11.95 6.29 -10.77
CA SER A 92 12.26 7.26 -9.72
C SER A 92 13.71 7.77 -9.81
N LEU A 93 14.69 6.87 -9.96
CA LEU A 93 16.10 7.24 -10.14
C LEU A 93 16.32 8.07 -11.41
N SER A 94 15.71 7.67 -12.52
CA SER A 94 15.79 8.40 -13.79
C SER A 94 15.26 9.83 -13.65
N MET A 95 14.13 10.01 -12.97
CA MET A 95 13.59 11.36 -12.71
C MET A 95 14.49 12.18 -11.79
N GLY A 96 15.09 11.55 -10.77
CA GLY A 96 16.06 12.22 -9.90
C GLY A 96 17.29 12.73 -10.67
N ILE A 97 17.85 11.91 -11.56
CA ILE A 97 18.96 12.29 -12.43
C ILE A 97 18.54 13.41 -13.39
N TYR A 98 17.33 13.33 -13.95
CA TYR A 98 16.79 14.35 -14.84
C TYR A 98 16.70 15.72 -14.14
N LEU A 99 16.12 15.75 -12.93
CA LEU A 99 16.02 16.96 -12.11
C LEU A 99 17.39 17.48 -11.71
N PHE A 100 18.33 16.61 -11.34
CA PHE A 100 19.69 17.02 -10.98
C PHE A 100 20.39 17.73 -12.15
N ASN A 101 20.29 17.19 -13.35
CA ASN A 101 20.92 17.77 -14.54
C ASN A 101 20.24 19.08 -14.98
N HIS A 102 18.92 19.21 -14.85
CA HIS A 102 18.20 20.42 -15.27
C HIS A 102 18.07 21.50 -14.18
N SER A 103 18.21 21.15 -12.89
CA SER A 103 18.18 22.11 -11.78
C SER A 103 19.46 22.93 -11.65
N THR A 104 20.51 22.56 -12.39
CA THR A 104 21.83 23.23 -12.37
C THR A 104 21.97 24.26 -13.51
N HIS A 105 20.87 24.60 -14.20
CA HIS A 105 20.84 25.54 -15.32
C HIS A 105 19.80 26.64 -15.10
#